data_AF-C6KUB6-F1
#
_entry.id   AF-C6KUB6-F1
#
_cell.length_a   1.000
_cell.length_b   1.000
_cell.length_c   1.000
_cell.angle_alpha   90.00
_cell.angle_beta   90.00
_cell.angle_gamma   90.00
#
_symmetry.space_group_name_H-M   'P 1'
#
loop_
_entity.id
_entity.type
_entity.pdbx_description
1 polymer ?
#
loop_
_entity_poly.entity_id
_entity_poly.type
_entity_poly.pdbx_seq_one_letter_code
_entity_poly.pdbx_strand_id
1 'polypeptide(L)'
;MLLSAAVSRCVAPPPKCLKALTTGFATSSWNFPISKPPVVGMTRRNTPKRGAFGLHRLRMRPSCCSKPPETSGMFEPGLFPASVLPPSVIHPDRALSLDASVVTIGAFDGVHRGHQALIEVFVRQARELGVPAVVCTFDPPPRVAFGAAEKLIDTRERIRRLRFLGADHIVLAHFTTEYRQRSPLEFIEELAALSPVALWVGDDFRFGRDRAGDTALLARHFDLQLLPKVVCSGGERVSSSRIRALFAQGRNAEADTLLGWQQPWGTERMNVEVRT
;
A
#
# COMPACT_ATOMS: atom_id res chain seq x y z
N MET A 1 -34.08 -34.80 -35.95
CA MET A 1 -34.52 -33.47 -36.43
C MET A 1 -34.87 -32.62 -35.22
N LEU A 2 -34.00 -31.70 -34.83
CA LEU A 2 -34.29 -30.44 -34.11
C LEU A 2 -33.01 -29.61 -34.13
N LEU A 3 -33.16 -28.37 -34.58
CA LEU A 3 -32.12 -27.39 -34.91
C LEU A 3 -31.39 -26.88 -33.65
N SER A 4 -30.12 -26.51 -33.79
CA SER A 4 -29.63 -25.26 -33.21
C SER A 4 -28.50 -24.68 -34.04
N ALA A 5 -28.67 -23.41 -34.44
CA ALA A 5 -27.77 -22.63 -35.26
C ALA A 5 -26.64 -22.03 -34.41
N ALA A 6 -25.40 -22.14 -34.87
CA ALA A 6 -24.27 -21.36 -34.37
C ALA A 6 -24.01 -20.20 -35.33
N VAL A 7 -24.33 -18.98 -34.90
CA VAL A 7 -23.97 -17.73 -35.56
C VAL A 7 -22.60 -17.28 -35.03
N SER A 8 -21.72 -17.04 -36.00
CA SER A 8 -20.36 -16.53 -35.89
C SER A 8 -20.27 -15.16 -35.20
N ARG A 9 -19.25 -14.96 -34.35
CA ARG A 9 -18.67 -13.62 -34.12
C ARG A 9 -17.15 -13.69 -34.16
N CYS A 10 -16.61 -12.79 -34.97
CA CYS A 10 -15.22 -12.62 -35.36
C CYS A 10 -14.36 -12.16 -34.18
N VAL A 11 -13.18 -12.77 -34.03
CA VAL A 11 -12.10 -12.26 -33.17
C VAL A 11 -11.04 -11.66 -34.09
N ALA A 12 -10.78 -10.36 -33.95
CA ALA A 12 -9.67 -9.69 -34.62
C ALA A 12 -8.36 -9.91 -33.83
N PRO A 13 -7.23 -10.20 -34.50
CA PRO A 13 -5.93 -10.35 -33.82
C PRO A 13 -5.25 -9.00 -33.55
N PRO A 14 -4.42 -8.89 -32.49
CA PRO A 14 -3.68 -7.66 -32.19
C PRO A 14 -2.49 -7.47 -33.16
N PRO A 15 -2.02 -6.22 -33.34
CA PRO A 15 -0.98 -5.90 -34.31
C PRO A 15 0.41 -6.35 -33.86
N LYS A 16 1.16 -6.89 -34.82
CA LYS A 16 2.58 -7.26 -34.73
C LYS A 16 3.44 -5.99 -34.80
N CYS A 17 4.37 -5.84 -33.87
CA CYS A 17 5.53 -4.96 -34.04
C CYS A 17 6.79 -5.81 -34.09
N LEU A 18 7.44 -5.84 -35.26
CA LEU A 18 8.66 -6.58 -35.52
C LEU A 18 9.62 -5.65 -36.26
N LYS A 19 10.76 -5.33 -35.62
CA LYS A 19 12.14 -5.53 -36.10
C LYS A 19 13.09 -4.62 -35.28
N ALA A 20 14.01 -5.19 -34.50
CA ALA A 20 15.35 -5.69 -34.88
C ALA A 20 16.38 -4.52 -34.92
N LEU A 21 17.65 -4.59 -34.49
CA LEU A 21 18.67 -5.64 -34.38
C LEU A 21 19.83 -5.15 -33.47
N THR A 22 20.56 -6.12 -32.88
CA THR A 22 22.04 -6.19 -32.65
C THR A 22 22.72 -5.11 -31.79
N THR A 23 23.74 -5.35 -30.96
CA THR A 23 24.71 -6.43 -30.67
C THR A 23 25.55 -5.94 -29.48
N GLY A 24 26.17 -6.82 -28.69
CA GLY A 24 27.41 -6.45 -27.98
C GLY A 24 27.55 -6.96 -26.55
N PHE A 25 28.26 -8.07 -26.41
CA PHE A 25 28.96 -8.46 -25.18
C PHE A 25 29.94 -7.37 -24.74
N ALA A 26 30.02 -7.08 -23.44
CA ALA A 26 31.30 -6.94 -22.73
C ALA A 26 31.09 -6.78 -21.22
N THR A 27 31.79 -7.63 -20.48
CA THR A 27 32.10 -7.55 -19.06
C THR A 27 33.06 -6.38 -18.77
N SER A 28 32.80 -5.59 -17.72
CA SER A 28 33.88 -4.94 -16.94
C SER A 28 33.35 -4.26 -15.67
N SER A 29 33.78 -4.80 -14.53
CA SER A 29 34.34 -4.08 -13.37
C SER A 29 34.06 -2.58 -13.25
N TRP A 30 33.22 -2.20 -12.27
CA TRP A 30 33.08 -0.82 -11.80
C TRP A 30 34.08 -0.53 -10.68
N ASN A 31 35.14 0.21 -11.03
CA ASN A 31 35.99 0.90 -10.08
C ASN A 31 35.38 2.27 -9.73
N PHE A 32 35.19 2.53 -8.44
CA PHE A 32 34.91 3.85 -7.89
C PHE A 32 36.20 4.69 -7.84
N PRO A 33 36.10 6.01 -8.06
CA PRO A 33 36.95 6.95 -7.33
C PRO A 33 36.12 7.90 -6.46
N ILE A 34 36.66 8.12 -5.26
CA ILE A 34 36.15 8.97 -4.19
C ILE A 34 36.73 10.40 -4.31
N SER A 35 35.85 11.40 -4.15
CA SER A 35 36.05 12.77 -3.59
C SER A 35 36.86 13.84 -4.35
N LYS A 36 36.24 15.02 -4.53
CA LYS A 36 36.48 16.26 -3.75
C LYS A 36 35.44 17.38 -4.11
N PRO A 37 34.95 18.18 -3.14
CA PRO A 37 34.05 19.34 -3.38
C PRO A 37 34.80 20.69 -3.59
N PRO A 38 34.10 21.80 -3.92
CA PRO A 38 34.55 22.80 -4.90
C PRO A 38 35.27 24.04 -4.32
N VAL A 39 35.97 24.76 -5.21
CA VAL A 39 36.60 26.06 -4.96
C VAL A 39 35.64 27.21 -5.30
N VAL A 40 35.56 28.17 -4.39
CA VAL A 40 34.81 29.44 -4.47
C VAL A 40 35.43 30.40 -5.49
N GLY A 41 34.59 31.06 -6.29
CA GLY A 41 34.97 32.17 -7.16
C GLY A 41 33.90 33.25 -7.22
N MET A 42 34.09 34.32 -6.44
CA MET A 42 33.36 35.59 -6.54
C MET A 42 33.78 36.36 -7.79
N THR A 43 32.84 36.85 -8.60
CA THR A 43 32.98 38.11 -9.34
C THR A 43 31.63 38.79 -9.58
N ARG A 44 31.72 40.09 -9.84
CA ARG A 44 30.74 41.16 -9.60
C ARG A 44 29.77 41.41 -10.77
N ARG A 45 28.60 41.95 -10.40
CA ARG A 45 27.76 43.00 -11.03
C ARG A 45 27.87 43.22 -12.55
N ASN A 46 26.72 43.17 -13.24
CA ASN A 46 26.24 44.33 -13.99
C ASN A 46 24.74 44.24 -14.36
N THR A 47 24.02 45.34 -14.17
CA THR A 47 22.72 45.64 -14.83
C THR A 47 23.02 46.50 -16.06
N PRO A 48 22.16 46.49 -17.10
CA PRO A 48 21.32 47.68 -17.28
C PRO A 48 19.91 47.45 -17.90
N LYS A 49 18.99 48.30 -17.42
CA LYS A 49 17.92 49.08 -18.09
C LYS A 49 17.16 48.56 -19.34
N ARG A 50 15.83 48.49 -19.14
CA ARG A 50 14.70 49.07 -19.92
C ARG A 50 14.80 49.17 -21.45
N GLY A 51 13.85 48.52 -22.12
CA GLY A 51 13.32 48.88 -23.43
C GLY A 51 11.86 48.41 -23.56
N ALA A 52 10.93 49.35 -23.64
CA ALA A 52 9.53 49.12 -24.01
C ALA A 52 9.43 48.99 -25.54
N PHE A 53 8.46 48.23 -26.07
CA PHE A 53 7.66 48.52 -27.26
C PHE A 53 6.81 47.29 -27.66
N GLY A 54 5.56 47.52 -28.09
CA GLY A 54 4.87 46.63 -29.03
C GLY A 54 3.63 45.89 -28.52
N LEU A 55 2.51 46.60 -28.39
CA LEU A 55 1.17 46.02 -28.37
C LEU A 55 0.85 45.37 -29.73
N HIS A 56 0.64 44.05 -29.77
CA HIS A 56 -0.16 43.42 -30.83
C HIS A 56 -1.33 42.65 -30.22
N ARG A 57 -2.52 43.15 -30.53
CA ARG A 57 -3.84 42.69 -30.09
C ARG A 57 -4.25 41.50 -30.97
N LEU A 58 -3.95 40.28 -30.53
CA LEU A 58 -4.53 39.06 -31.12
C LEU A 58 -5.79 38.68 -30.34
N ARG A 59 -6.96 38.94 -30.96
CA ARG A 59 -8.26 38.45 -30.50
C ARG A 59 -8.30 36.93 -30.69
N MET A 60 -8.13 36.17 -29.61
CA MET A 60 -8.48 34.75 -29.56
C MET A 60 -9.93 34.59 -29.08
N ARG A 61 -10.70 33.81 -29.83
CA ARG A 61 -12.10 33.44 -29.56
C ARG A 61 -12.17 32.48 -28.37
N PRO A 62 -13.11 32.61 -27.41
CA PRO A 62 -13.32 31.60 -26.39
C PRO A 62 -14.21 30.50 -26.98
N SER A 63 -13.69 29.28 -27.11
CA SER A 63 -14.48 28.12 -27.52
C SER A 63 -13.98 26.88 -26.80
N CYS A 64 -14.92 26.23 -26.10
CA CYS A 64 -14.84 24.93 -25.45
C CYS A 64 -13.99 24.84 -24.16
N CYS A 65 -14.56 25.36 -23.08
CA CYS A 65 -14.47 24.70 -21.78
C CYS A 65 -15.19 23.35 -21.88
N SER A 66 -14.45 22.26 -22.12
CA SER A 66 -14.92 20.92 -21.75
C SER A 66 -14.74 20.78 -20.24
N LYS A 67 -15.87 20.79 -19.51
CA LYS A 67 -15.92 20.47 -18.08
C LYS A 67 -15.16 19.15 -17.83
N PRO A 68 -14.32 19.04 -16.78
CA PRO A 68 -13.87 17.73 -16.34
C PRO A 68 -15.11 16.92 -15.92
N PRO A 69 -15.15 15.60 -16.19
CA PRO A 69 -16.27 14.78 -15.75
C PRO A 69 -16.34 14.82 -14.22
N GLU A 70 -17.48 15.27 -13.72
CA GLU A 70 -17.88 15.10 -12.32
C GLU A 70 -18.00 13.59 -12.04
N THR A 71 -16.95 12.97 -11.52
CA THR A 71 -17.05 11.68 -10.86
C THR A 71 -17.20 11.91 -9.37
N SER A 72 -18.38 12.40 -8.97
CA SER A 72 -18.88 12.26 -7.61
C SER A 72 -19.34 10.81 -7.40
N GLY A 73 -18.36 9.90 -7.34
CA GLY A 73 -18.53 8.55 -6.84
C GLY A 73 -17.69 8.43 -5.59
N MET A 74 -18.14 9.08 -4.50
CA MET A 74 -17.54 8.84 -3.18
C MET A 74 -17.73 7.35 -2.87
N PHE A 75 -16.64 6.58 -2.93
CA PHE A 75 -16.63 5.20 -2.48
C PHE A 75 -16.86 5.21 -0.97
N GLU A 76 -18.05 4.80 -0.54
CA GLU A 76 -18.38 4.46 0.85
C GLU A 76 -17.77 3.07 1.13
N PRO A 77 -16.66 2.96 1.89
CA PRO A 77 -16.19 1.66 2.32
C PRO A 77 -17.23 1.12 3.32
N GLY A 78 -17.93 0.05 2.96
CA GLY A 78 -18.96 -0.56 3.83
C GLY A 78 -20.31 -0.82 3.18
N LEU A 79 -20.54 -0.47 1.91
CA LEU A 79 -21.83 -0.72 1.25
C LEU A 79 -21.97 -2.10 0.59
N PHE A 80 -21.12 -3.07 0.93
CA PHE A 80 -21.44 -4.46 0.65
C PHE A 80 -22.35 -4.96 1.77
N PRO A 81 -23.59 -5.38 1.50
CA PRO A 81 -24.33 -6.15 2.50
C PRO A 81 -23.43 -7.32 2.91
N ALA A 82 -23.30 -7.57 4.21
CA ALA A 82 -22.42 -8.59 4.78
C ALA A 82 -22.59 -9.99 4.16
N SER A 83 -23.64 -10.20 3.36
CA SER A 83 -23.98 -11.40 2.62
C SER A 83 -23.28 -11.60 1.26
N VAL A 84 -22.45 -10.67 0.75
CA VAL A 84 -21.89 -10.78 -0.63
C VAL A 84 -20.37 -10.57 -0.72
N LEU A 85 -19.65 -10.42 0.40
CA LEU A 85 -18.20 -10.47 0.33
C LEU A 85 -17.77 -11.91 -0.02
N PRO A 86 -16.99 -12.15 -1.09
CA PRO A 86 -16.45 -13.47 -1.35
C PRO A 86 -15.65 -13.90 -0.10
N PRO A 87 -15.79 -15.16 0.36
CA PRO A 87 -15.10 -15.60 1.54
C PRO A 87 -13.60 -15.49 1.26
N SER A 88 -12.92 -14.60 1.98
CA SER A 88 -11.51 -14.42 1.72
C SER A 88 -10.73 -15.68 2.09
N VAL A 89 -9.82 -16.06 1.20
CA VAL A 89 -9.12 -17.32 1.31
C VAL A 89 -7.89 -17.11 2.19
N ILE A 90 -7.73 -17.98 3.20
CA ILE A 90 -6.56 -17.94 4.10
C ILE A 90 -5.52 -18.89 3.53
N HIS A 91 -4.29 -18.40 3.41
CA HIS A 91 -3.16 -19.15 2.86
C HIS A 91 -2.06 -19.22 3.91
N PRO A 92 -1.38 -20.36 4.07
CA PRO A 92 -0.11 -20.38 4.76
C PRO A 92 0.94 -19.59 3.96
N ASP A 93 2.06 -19.30 4.61
CA ASP A 93 3.23 -18.68 3.97
C ASP A 93 3.65 -19.42 2.69
N ARG A 94 3.98 -18.67 1.64
CA ARG A 94 4.42 -19.17 0.31
C ARG A 94 3.44 -20.09 -0.44
N ALA A 95 2.17 -20.19 -0.03
CA ALA A 95 1.18 -21.05 -0.71
C ALA A 95 0.30 -20.33 -1.73
N LEU A 96 0.32 -18.99 -1.75
CA LEU A 96 -0.44 -18.18 -2.69
C LEU A 96 0.48 -17.70 -3.83
N SER A 97 0.05 -17.93 -5.06
CA SER A 97 0.65 -17.38 -6.27
C SER A 97 -0.45 -16.70 -7.09
N LEU A 98 -0.16 -15.50 -7.59
CA LEU A 98 -1.09 -14.65 -8.34
C LEU A 98 -0.35 -13.99 -9.50
N ASP A 99 -1.07 -13.67 -10.58
CA ASP A 99 -0.51 -12.96 -11.73
C ASP A 99 -0.36 -11.46 -11.48
N ALA A 100 -1.18 -10.90 -10.60
CA ALA A 100 -1.14 -9.52 -10.15
C ALA A 100 -1.87 -9.37 -8.82
N SER A 101 -1.44 -8.45 -7.96
CA SER A 101 -2.16 -8.10 -6.73
C SER A 101 -1.80 -6.72 -6.19
N VAL A 102 -2.63 -6.16 -5.30
CA VAL A 102 -2.20 -5.10 -4.39
C VAL A 102 -1.99 -5.73 -3.02
N VAL A 103 -0.81 -5.55 -2.46
CA VAL A 103 -0.38 -6.22 -1.23
C VAL A 103 -0.24 -5.19 -0.10
N THR A 104 -0.64 -5.57 1.11
CA THR A 104 -0.17 -4.92 2.33
C THR A 104 0.41 -5.93 3.31
N ILE A 105 1.35 -5.50 4.16
CA ILE A 105 1.98 -6.36 5.15
C ILE A 105 2.10 -5.69 6.52
N GLY A 106 1.82 -6.46 7.57
CA GLY A 106 1.85 -5.95 8.94
C GLY A 106 1.43 -6.98 9.98
N ALA A 107 1.66 -6.66 11.26
CA ALA A 107 1.21 -7.51 12.36
C ALA A 107 -0.31 -7.50 12.53
N PHE A 108 -0.94 -6.36 12.23
CA PHE A 108 -2.38 -6.13 12.32
C PHE A 108 -3.01 -6.52 13.68
N ASP A 109 -2.22 -6.51 14.77
CA ASP A 109 -2.73 -6.89 16.09
C ASP A 109 -3.65 -5.78 16.64
N GLY A 110 -4.90 -6.16 16.92
CA GLY A 110 -6.02 -5.28 17.26
C GLY A 110 -6.76 -4.67 16.06
N VAL A 111 -6.18 -4.71 14.84
CA VAL A 111 -6.71 -4.04 13.62
C VAL A 111 -7.29 -2.64 13.94
N HIS A 112 -6.49 -1.83 14.64
CA HIS A 112 -6.89 -0.49 15.09
C HIS A 112 -7.08 0.50 13.94
N ARG A 113 -7.54 1.72 14.21
CA ARG A 113 -7.81 2.75 13.18
C ARG A 113 -6.66 3.01 12.21
N GLY A 114 -5.42 2.99 12.69
CA GLY A 114 -4.24 3.07 11.81
C GLY A 114 -4.13 1.91 10.79
N HIS A 115 -4.47 0.69 11.19
CA HIS A 115 -4.54 -0.45 10.28
C HIS A 115 -5.75 -0.37 9.36
N GLN A 116 -6.91 0.08 9.86
CA GLN A 116 -8.12 0.26 9.06
C GLN A 116 -7.88 1.25 7.93
N ALA A 117 -7.28 2.42 8.23
CA ALA A 117 -6.92 3.40 7.21
C ALA A 117 -5.99 2.81 6.13
N LEU A 118 -4.97 2.03 6.52
CA LEU A 118 -4.09 1.34 5.56
C LEU A 118 -4.86 0.34 4.71
N ILE A 119 -5.74 -0.44 5.33
CA ILE A 119 -6.50 -1.48 4.65
C ILE A 119 -7.49 -0.86 3.65
N GLU A 120 -8.21 0.17 4.06
CA GLU A 120 -9.18 0.87 3.21
C GLU A 120 -8.54 1.46 1.96
N VAL A 121 -7.36 2.10 2.07
CA VAL A 121 -6.71 2.71 0.90
C VAL A 121 -6.17 1.67 -0.07
N PHE A 122 -5.54 0.59 0.42
CA PHE A 122 -5.01 -0.43 -0.50
C PHE A 122 -6.13 -1.28 -1.12
N VAL A 123 -7.18 -1.61 -0.36
CA VAL A 123 -8.34 -2.33 -0.90
C VAL A 123 -9.01 -1.49 -1.98
N ARG A 124 -9.19 -0.18 -1.75
CA ARG A 124 -9.72 0.72 -2.79
C ARG A 124 -8.87 0.68 -4.06
N GLN A 125 -7.54 0.77 -3.94
CA GLN A 125 -6.66 0.67 -5.11
C GLN A 125 -6.75 -0.69 -5.80
N ALA A 126 -6.83 -1.80 -5.06
CA ALA A 126 -7.00 -3.13 -5.63
C ALA A 126 -8.27 -3.22 -6.49
N ARG A 127 -9.37 -2.64 -6.00
CA ARG A 127 -10.65 -2.57 -6.72
C ARG A 127 -10.57 -1.69 -7.97
N GLU A 128 -9.93 -0.52 -7.87
CA GLU A 128 -9.71 0.38 -9.02
C GLU A 128 -8.89 -0.28 -10.13
N LEU A 129 -7.90 -1.11 -9.75
CA LEU A 129 -7.05 -1.86 -10.68
C LEU A 129 -7.67 -3.19 -11.15
N GLY A 130 -8.76 -3.63 -10.54
CA GLY A 130 -9.39 -4.92 -10.86
C GLY A 130 -8.54 -6.14 -10.49
N VAL A 131 -7.66 -6.03 -9.48
CA VAL A 131 -6.77 -7.11 -9.01
C VAL A 131 -7.08 -7.52 -7.56
N PRO A 132 -6.67 -8.73 -7.12
CA PRO A 132 -6.86 -9.17 -5.74
C PRO A 132 -6.19 -8.26 -4.69
N ALA A 133 -6.89 -8.03 -3.58
CA ALA A 133 -6.41 -7.38 -2.37
C ALA A 133 -5.82 -8.42 -1.40
N VAL A 134 -4.50 -8.39 -1.18
CA VAL A 134 -3.78 -9.39 -0.37
C VAL A 134 -3.24 -8.77 0.91
N VAL A 135 -3.61 -9.33 2.06
CA VAL A 135 -3.02 -8.98 3.36
C VAL A 135 -2.06 -10.07 3.79
N CYS A 136 -0.80 -9.71 4.01
CA CYS A 136 0.19 -10.57 4.65
C CYS A 136 0.31 -10.24 6.13
N THR A 137 0.11 -11.24 6.99
CA THR A 137 0.13 -11.09 8.45
C THR A 137 0.75 -12.31 9.13
N PHE A 138 0.93 -12.24 10.45
CA PHE A 138 1.78 -13.17 11.20
C PHE A 138 1.05 -13.81 12.39
N ASP A 139 1.16 -15.11 12.62
CA ASP A 139 0.71 -15.74 13.86
C ASP A 139 1.82 -16.56 14.53
N PRO A 140 2.19 -16.26 15.79
CA PRO A 140 1.77 -15.08 16.57
C PRO A 140 2.25 -13.75 15.95
N PRO A 141 1.61 -12.60 16.29
CA PRO A 141 2.15 -11.29 15.92
C PRO A 141 3.61 -11.15 16.39
N PRO A 142 4.51 -10.48 15.64
CA PRO A 142 5.94 -10.54 15.93
C PRO A 142 6.29 -10.15 17.37
N ARG A 143 5.76 -9.04 17.88
CA ARG A 143 6.02 -8.60 19.27
C ARG A 143 5.59 -9.62 20.32
N VAL A 144 4.52 -10.38 20.04
CA VAL A 144 4.05 -11.47 20.90
C VAL A 144 5.00 -12.67 20.79
N ALA A 145 5.43 -13.01 19.58
CA ALA A 145 6.42 -14.06 19.34
C ALA A 145 7.76 -13.79 20.04
N PHE A 146 8.16 -12.52 20.15
CA PHE A 146 9.34 -12.09 20.89
C PHE A 146 9.14 -12.08 22.43
N GLY A 147 7.96 -12.44 22.94
CA GLY A 147 7.65 -12.33 24.37
C GLY A 147 7.58 -10.89 24.89
N ALA A 148 7.43 -9.91 24.00
CA ALA A 148 7.51 -8.48 24.31
C ALA A 148 6.13 -7.80 24.41
N ALA A 149 5.05 -8.56 24.25
CA ALA A 149 3.67 -8.10 24.37
C ALA A 149 2.68 -9.27 24.43
N GLU A 150 1.49 -9.02 24.99
CA GLU A 150 0.33 -9.91 24.83
C GLU A 150 -0.45 -9.60 23.54
N LYS A 151 -1.25 -10.56 23.05
CA LYS A 151 -2.14 -10.34 21.89
C LYS A 151 -3.24 -9.35 22.27
N LEU A 152 -3.56 -8.39 21.39
CA LEU A 152 -4.74 -7.53 21.57
C LEU A 152 -6.04 -8.24 21.18
N ILE A 153 -5.97 -9.09 20.16
CA ILE A 153 -7.06 -9.95 19.71
C ILE A 153 -6.51 -11.31 19.29
N ASP A 154 -7.36 -12.34 19.32
CA ASP A 154 -6.99 -13.64 18.78
C ASP A 154 -6.87 -13.63 17.24
N THR A 155 -6.25 -14.68 16.70
CA THR A 155 -6.03 -14.81 15.25
C THR A 155 -7.33 -14.89 14.46
N ARG A 156 -8.38 -15.54 15.00
CA ARG A 156 -9.67 -15.69 14.34
C ARG A 156 -10.37 -14.33 14.21
N GLU A 157 -10.36 -13.53 15.26
CA GLU A 157 -10.94 -12.20 15.28
C GLU A 157 -10.16 -11.24 14.36
N ARG A 158 -8.83 -11.31 14.37
CA ARG A 158 -8.00 -10.56 13.42
C ARG A 158 -8.36 -10.90 11.98
N ILE A 159 -8.46 -12.18 11.64
CA ILE A 159 -8.89 -12.62 10.31
C ILE A 159 -10.27 -12.04 9.99
N ARG A 160 -11.26 -12.20 10.87
CA ARG A 160 -12.61 -11.66 10.68
C ARG A 160 -12.60 -10.17 10.35
N ARG A 161 -11.82 -9.37 11.08
CA ARG A 161 -11.68 -7.92 10.85
C ARG A 161 -11.01 -7.60 9.52
N LEU A 162 -9.96 -8.33 9.14
CA LEU A 162 -9.32 -8.18 7.83
C LEU A 162 -10.28 -8.53 6.69
N ARG A 163 -11.10 -9.58 6.84
CA ARG A 163 -12.15 -9.92 5.86
C ARG A 163 -13.19 -8.80 5.75
N PHE A 164 -13.65 -8.31 6.90
CA PHE A 164 -14.66 -7.25 6.98
C PHE A 164 -14.20 -5.99 6.24
N LEU A 165 -12.92 -5.65 6.33
CA LEU A 165 -12.32 -4.50 5.64
C LEU A 165 -12.03 -4.75 4.14
N GLY A 166 -12.39 -5.92 3.60
CA GLY A 166 -12.36 -6.18 2.16
C GLY A 166 -11.09 -6.87 1.62
N ALA A 167 -10.27 -7.49 2.46
CA ALA A 167 -9.18 -8.35 1.99
C ALA A 167 -9.74 -9.59 1.26
N ASP A 168 -9.23 -9.90 0.07
CA ASP A 168 -9.61 -11.09 -0.71
C ASP A 168 -8.80 -12.32 -0.32
N HIS A 169 -7.50 -12.10 -0.06
CA HIS A 169 -6.58 -13.14 0.38
C HIS A 169 -5.88 -12.69 1.66
N ILE A 170 -5.73 -13.63 2.59
CA ILE A 170 -4.96 -13.41 3.82
C ILE A 170 -3.85 -14.46 3.86
N VAL A 171 -2.61 -14.02 3.67
CA VAL A 171 -1.43 -14.86 3.92
C VAL A 171 -1.13 -14.78 5.41
N LEU A 172 -1.31 -15.89 6.11
CA LEU A 172 -1.03 -16.03 7.53
C LEU A 172 0.29 -16.78 7.73
N ALA A 173 1.38 -16.03 7.80
CA ALA A 173 2.69 -16.59 8.03
C ALA A 173 2.86 -17.03 9.50
N HIS A 174 3.37 -18.25 9.70
CA HIS A 174 3.70 -18.72 11.05
C HIS A 174 5.02 -18.10 11.50
N PHE A 175 4.99 -17.23 12.51
CA PHE A 175 6.14 -16.44 12.92
C PHE A 175 7.01 -17.20 13.92
N THR A 176 7.73 -18.21 13.41
CA THR A 176 8.62 -19.06 14.19
C THR A 176 10.01 -18.44 14.38
N THR A 177 10.86 -19.13 15.15
CA THR A 177 12.29 -18.80 15.24
C THR A 177 12.95 -18.85 13.86
N GLU A 178 12.60 -19.82 13.03
CA GLU A 178 13.10 -19.97 11.66
C GLU A 178 12.64 -18.79 10.78
N TYR A 179 11.36 -18.40 10.86
CA TYR A 179 10.84 -17.23 10.14
C TYR A 179 11.63 -15.97 10.48
N ARG A 180 11.95 -15.78 11.76
CA ARG A 180 12.76 -14.65 12.27
C ARG A 180 14.16 -14.57 11.67
N GLN A 181 14.71 -15.70 11.23
CA GLN A 181 16.05 -15.76 10.64
C GLN A 181 16.07 -15.41 9.16
N ARG A 182 14.92 -15.20 8.50
CA ARG A 182 14.89 -14.82 7.09
C ARG A 182 15.55 -13.49 6.86
N SER A 183 16.46 -13.44 5.90
CA SER A 183 17.09 -12.21 5.42
C SER A 183 16.03 -11.29 4.78
N PRO A 184 16.34 -9.99 4.65
CA PRO A 184 15.48 -9.08 3.89
C PRO A 184 15.21 -9.55 2.46
N LEU A 185 16.18 -10.17 1.79
CA LEU A 185 16.03 -10.65 0.41
C LEU A 185 15.05 -11.83 0.32
N GLU A 186 15.15 -12.82 1.21
CA GLU A 186 14.19 -13.94 1.25
C GLU A 186 12.74 -13.45 1.48
N PHE A 187 12.57 -12.42 2.31
CA PHE A 187 11.27 -11.79 2.53
C PHE A 187 10.76 -11.02 1.29
N ILE A 188 11.66 -10.40 0.52
CA ILE A 188 11.32 -9.74 -0.75
C ILE A 188 10.89 -10.77 -1.79
N GLU A 189 11.57 -11.91 -1.88
CA GLU A 189 11.19 -13.01 -2.77
C GLU A 189 9.79 -13.55 -2.45
N GLU A 190 9.46 -13.67 -1.16
CA GLU A 190 8.11 -14.05 -0.72
C GLU A 190 7.04 -13.05 -1.17
N LEU A 191 7.32 -11.75 -1.03
CA LEU A 191 6.40 -10.71 -1.52
C LEU A 191 6.31 -10.71 -3.05
N ALA A 192 7.42 -10.96 -3.74
CA ALA A 192 7.46 -10.99 -5.20
C ALA A 192 6.62 -12.13 -5.79
N ALA A 193 6.49 -13.27 -5.09
CA ALA A 193 5.63 -14.38 -5.50
C ALA A 193 4.13 -14.03 -5.54
N LEU A 194 3.73 -12.91 -4.94
CA LEU A 194 2.36 -12.39 -4.99
C LEU A 194 2.12 -11.45 -6.18
N SER A 195 3.15 -11.18 -6.98
CA SER A 195 3.11 -10.26 -8.13
C SER A 195 2.49 -8.89 -7.79
N PRO A 196 3.01 -8.17 -6.78
CA PRO A 196 2.44 -6.89 -6.37
C PRO A 196 2.59 -5.84 -7.48
N VAL A 197 1.47 -5.33 -7.98
CA VAL A 197 1.44 -4.12 -8.82
C VAL A 197 1.52 -2.84 -7.98
N ALA A 198 1.19 -2.93 -6.69
CA ALA A 198 1.46 -1.93 -5.67
C ALA A 198 1.60 -2.60 -4.29
N LEU A 199 2.52 -2.09 -3.47
CA LEU A 199 2.77 -2.55 -2.10
C LEU A 199 2.53 -1.42 -1.10
N TRP A 200 1.59 -1.62 -0.17
CA TRP A 200 1.25 -0.65 0.89
C TRP A 200 1.81 -1.06 2.24
N VAL A 201 2.58 -0.18 2.87
CA VAL A 201 3.08 -0.34 4.25
C VAL A 201 3.02 0.97 5.02
N GLY A 202 3.13 0.89 6.35
CA GLY A 202 3.36 2.08 7.17
C GLY A 202 4.76 2.66 6.93
N ASP A 203 4.90 3.98 7.08
CA ASP A 203 6.16 4.71 6.90
C ASP A 203 7.37 4.18 7.71
N ASP A 204 7.11 3.54 8.86
CA ASP A 204 8.12 2.98 9.77
C ASP A 204 8.25 1.45 9.71
N PHE A 205 7.78 0.84 8.61
CA PHE A 205 7.84 -0.60 8.42
C PHE A 205 9.29 -1.12 8.34
N ARG A 206 9.54 -2.24 9.03
CA ARG A 206 10.82 -2.94 9.07
C ARG A 206 10.59 -4.44 9.00
N PHE A 207 11.48 -5.15 8.31
CA PHE A 207 11.36 -6.58 8.05
C PHE A 207 12.72 -7.27 7.96
N GLY A 208 12.70 -8.58 7.79
CA GLY A 208 13.89 -9.43 7.77
C GLY A 208 14.55 -9.54 9.15
N ARG A 209 15.58 -10.40 9.20
CA ARG A 209 16.41 -10.69 10.37
C ARG A 209 16.91 -9.39 10.96
N ASP A 210 16.75 -9.26 12.27
CA ASP A 210 17.16 -8.10 13.06
C ASP A 210 16.66 -6.74 12.52
N ARG A 211 15.52 -6.76 11.79
CA ARG A 211 14.91 -5.55 11.20
C ARG A 211 15.83 -4.86 10.19
N ALA A 212 16.70 -5.62 9.53
CA ALA A 212 17.68 -5.10 8.58
C ALA A 212 17.05 -4.55 7.28
N GLY A 213 15.83 -4.97 6.95
CA GLY A 213 15.06 -4.44 5.82
C GLY A 213 14.18 -3.26 6.21
N ASP A 214 14.02 -2.32 5.29
CA ASP A 214 13.19 -1.12 5.47
C ASP A 214 12.47 -0.65 4.20
N THR A 215 11.68 0.41 4.34
CA THR A 215 10.90 0.98 3.23
C THR A 215 11.76 1.42 2.06
N ALA A 216 12.98 1.91 2.31
CA ALA A 216 13.91 2.27 1.24
C ALA A 216 14.39 1.03 0.47
N LEU A 217 14.59 -0.10 1.14
CA LEU A 217 14.87 -1.36 0.46
C LEU A 217 13.66 -1.84 -0.35
N LEU A 218 12.44 -1.82 0.21
CA LEU A 218 11.23 -2.24 -0.53
C LEU A 218 11.00 -1.40 -1.79
N ALA A 219 11.22 -0.08 -1.73
CA ALA A 219 11.04 0.83 -2.86
C ALA A 219 11.97 0.54 -4.04
N ARG A 220 13.05 -0.23 -3.84
CA ARG A 220 13.93 -0.69 -4.93
C ARG A 220 13.38 -1.90 -5.68
N HIS A 221 12.43 -2.61 -5.08
CA HIS A 221 11.90 -3.88 -5.61
C HIS A 221 10.42 -3.80 -6.01
N PHE A 222 9.66 -2.85 -5.45
CA PHE A 222 8.22 -2.74 -5.64
C PHE A 222 7.80 -1.29 -5.87
N ASP A 223 6.65 -1.09 -6.54
CA ASP A 223 5.92 0.17 -6.47
C ASP A 223 5.36 0.35 -5.04
N LEU A 224 6.16 1.01 -4.21
CA LEU A 224 5.91 1.16 -2.78
C LEU A 224 5.09 2.41 -2.50
N GLN A 225 3.95 2.21 -1.86
CA GLN A 225 3.08 3.24 -1.32
C GLN A 225 3.20 3.25 0.21
N LEU A 226 3.44 4.44 0.78
CA LEU A 226 3.58 4.61 2.22
C LEU A 226 2.35 5.30 2.78
N LEU A 227 1.78 4.71 3.84
CA LEU A 227 0.80 5.41 4.65
C LEU A 227 1.51 6.09 5.82
N PRO A 228 1.40 7.43 5.95
CA PRO A 228 1.85 8.14 7.14
C PRO A 228 1.14 7.65 8.39
N LYS A 229 1.79 7.84 9.54
CA LYS A 229 1.20 7.48 10.83
C LYS A 229 -0.14 8.19 11.07
N VAL A 230 -1.16 7.37 11.29
CA VAL A 230 -2.47 7.84 11.76
C VAL A 230 -2.36 8.36 13.19
N VAL A 231 -2.84 9.58 13.40
CA VAL A 231 -2.93 10.25 14.71
C VAL A 231 -4.38 10.39 15.14
N CYS A 232 -4.62 10.37 16.46
CA CYS A 232 -5.93 10.73 17.01
C CYS A 232 -6.11 12.26 17.05
N SER A 233 -7.30 12.73 17.42
CA SER A 233 -7.62 14.17 17.53
C SER A 233 -6.66 14.95 18.44
N GLY A 234 -6.07 14.29 19.44
CA GLY A 234 -5.03 14.86 20.31
C GLY A 234 -3.62 14.91 19.70
N GLY A 235 -3.44 14.53 18.42
CA GLY A 235 -2.15 14.53 17.72
C GLY A 235 -1.24 13.33 18.04
N GLU A 236 -1.66 12.43 18.92
CA GLU A 236 -0.87 11.25 19.28
C GLU A 236 -1.10 10.08 18.30
N ARG A 237 -0.02 9.35 17.98
CA ARG A 237 -0.06 8.17 17.11
C ARG A 237 -1.05 7.11 17.62
N VAL A 238 -1.80 6.51 16.70
CA VAL A 238 -2.56 5.28 16.93
C VAL A 238 -1.66 4.08 16.68
N SER A 239 -1.43 3.23 17.69
CA SER A 239 -0.60 2.03 17.56
C SER A 239 -1.00 0.94 18.56
N SER A 240 -0.74 -0.33 18.22
CA SER A 240 -0.98 -1.45 19.14
C SER A 240 -0.19 -1.31 20.47
N SER A 241 0.99 -0.69 20.47
CA SER A 241 1.75 -0.45 21.71
C SER A 241 1.03 0.53 22.64
N ARG A 242 0.48 1.62 22.09
CA ARG A 242 -0.30 2.60 22.87
C ARG A 242 -1.59 1.99 23.39
N ILE A 243 -2.29 1.22 22.57
CA ILE A 243 -3.54 0.54 22.96
C ILE A 243 -3.29 -0.41 24.13
N ARG A 244 -2.22 -1.21 24.09
CA ARG A 244 -1.83 -2.06 25.23
C ARG A 244 -1.53 -1.25 26.48
N ALA A 245 -0.81 -0.13 26.34
CA ALA A 245 -0.50 0.73 27.48
C ALA A 245 -1.77 1.33 28.12
N LEU A 246 -2.76 1.72 27.31
CA LEU A 246 -4.05 2.20 27.80
C LEU A 246 -4.82 1.12 28.54
N PHE A 247 -4.88 -0.11 28.01
CA PHE A 247 -5.49 -1.25 28.72
C PHE A 247 -4.78 -1.54 30.04
N ALA A 248 -3.44 -1.53 30.06
CA ALA A 248 -2.67 -1.74 31.29
C ALA A 248 -2.92 -0.65 32.36
N GLN A 249 -3.33 0.55 31.94
CA GLN A 249 -3.69 1.66 32.82
C GLN A 249 -5.19 1.67 33.21
N GLY A 250 -5.98 0.69 32.76
CA GLY A 250 -7.43 0.66 32.97
C GLY A 250 -8.22 1.69 32.14
N ARG A 251 -7.57 2.35 31.16
CA ARG A 251 -8.16 3.39 30.30
C ARG A 251 -8.86 2.76 29.08
N ASN A 252 -9.81 1.86 29.35
CA ASN A 252 -10.43 1.00 28.35
C ASN A 252 -11.18 1.79 27.26
N ALA A 253 -11.96 2.80 27.64
CA ALA A 253 -12.72 3.62 26.67
C ALA A 253 -11.82 4.33 25.64
N GLU A 254 -10.63 4.76 26.06
CA GLU A 254 -9.66 5.38 25.16
C GLU A 254 -9.02 4.34 24.24
N ALA A 255 -8.65 3.17 24.78
CA ALA A 255 -8.16 2.05 23.99
C ALA A 255 -9.19 1.62 22.92
N ASP A 256 -10.46 1.51 23.30
CA ASP A 256 -11.58 1.16 22.43
C ASP A 256 -11.82 2.22 21.35
N THR A 257 -11.66 3.51 21.68
CA THR A 257 -11.71 4.60 20.70
C THR A 257 -10.61 4.45 19.65
N LEU A 258 -9.38 4.11 20.06
CA LEU A 258 -8.26 3.89 19.14
C LEU A 258 -8.42 2.61 18.31
N LEU A 259 -9.05 1.58 18.87
CA LEU A 259 -9.41 0.35 18.18
C LEU A 259 -10.48 0.61 17.11
N GLY A 260 -11.52 1.38 17.43
CA GLY A 260 -12.55 1.78 16.47
C GLY A 260 -13.57 0.70 16.10
N TRP A 261 -13.76 -0.32 16.94
CA TRP A 261 -14.68 -1.46 16.66
C TRP A 261 -16.00 -1.41 17.45
N GLN A 262 -16.27 -0.37 18.25
CA GLN A 262 -17.45 -0.28 19.13
C GLN A 262 -18.68 0.43 18.52
N GLN A 263 -18.64 0.80 17.24
CA GLN A 263 -19.78 1.42 16.54
C GLN A 263 -20.24 0.48 15.42
N PRO A 264 -21.57 0.28 15.20
CA PRO A 264 -22.03 -0.20 13.91
C PRO A 264 -21.56 0.84 12.87
N TRP A 265 -20.77 0.41 11.89
CA TRP A 265 -20.21 1.28 10.86
C TRP A 265 -21.34 1.99 10.11
N GLY A 266 -21.65 3.20 10.56
CA GLY A 266 -22.75 4.04 10.10
C GLY A 266 -22.69 5.38 10.83
N THR A 267 -22.47 6.44 10.06
CA THR A 267 -22.75 7.86 10.35
C THR A 267 -21.77 8.79 11.07
N GLU A 268 -20.63 8.39 11.65
CA GLU A 268 -19.67 9.42 12.11
C GLU A 268 -18.20 9.08 11.84
N ARG A 269 -17.68 9.63 10.73
CA ARG A 269 -16.25 9.64 10.42
C ARG A 269 -15.55 10.57 11.42
N MET A 270 -14.78 10.04 12.37
CA MET A 270 -13.74 10.86 12.98
C MET A 270 -12.73 11.20 11.89
N ASN A 271 -12.49 12.49 11.67
CA ASN A 271 -11.46 13.00 10.76
C ASN A 271 -10.10 12.39 11.15
N VAL A 272 -9.71 11.32 10.46
CA VAL A 272 -8.35 10.78 10.52
C VAL A 272 -7.50 11.67 9.63
N GLU A 273 -6.78 12.59 10.25
CA GLU A 273 -5.87 13.49 9.55
C GLU A 273 -4.58 12.71 9.24
N VAL A 274 -4.40 12.34 7.97
CA VAL A 274 -3.13 11.78 7.46
C VAL A 274 -2.20 12.97 7.24
N ARG A 275 -1.22 13.15 8.13
CA ARG A 275 -0.21 14.22 7.98
C ARG A 275 0.93 13.73 7.10
N THR A 276 1.06 14.33 5.93
CA THR A 276 2.19 14.17 4.98
C THR A 276 3.41 14.96 5.44
#